data_AF-A0A179DKR1-F1
#
_entry.id   AF-A0A179DKR1-F1
#
_cell.length_a   1.000
_cell.length_b   1.000
_cell.length_c   1.000
_cell.angle_alpha   90.00
_cell.angle_beta   90.00
_cell.angle_gamma   90.00
#
_symmetry.space_group_name_H-M   'P 1'
#
loop_
_entity.id
_entity.type
_entity.pdbx_description
1 polymer ?
#
loop_
_entity_poly.entity_id
_entity_poly.type
_entity_poly.pdbx_seq_one_letter_code
_entity_poly.pdbx_strand_id
1 'polypeptide(L)'
;MSGIMIYDLLTGKINFWLAFLAFGSGNLLGYLVGSISKIKWHEEDSVVIAKMDRIGIIILVIYLSFSLSRRWIFGHWIHGDMLSAFSFSFAAGVILGRFISTRIKIRNVLKEQGRLMKP
;
A
#
# COMPACT_ATOMS: atom_id res chain seq x y z
N MET A 1 -8.23 -5.70 5.32
CA MET A 1 -8.00 -6.12 3.91
C MET A 1 -7.25 -7.44 3.85
N SER A 2 -6.10 -7.61 4.52
CA SER A 2 -5.34 -8.88 4.48
C SER A 2 -6.12 -10.12 4.97
N GLY A 3 -7.00 -9.98 5.98
CA GLY A 3 -7.87 -11.08 6.42
C GLY A 3 -8.90 -11.52 5.36
N ILE A 4 -9.41 -10.59 4.57
CA ILE A 4 -10.35 -10.87 3.46
C ILE A 4 -9.61 -11.57 2.32
N MET A 5 -8.38 -11.14 2.01
CA MET A 5 -7.52 -11.83 1.05
C MET A 5 -7.27 -13.30 1.44
N ILE A 6 -6.96 -13.56 2.71
CA ILE A 6 -6.74 -14.93 3.21
C ILE A 6 -8.03 -15.75 3.08
N TYR A 7 -9.18 -15.16 3.41
CA TYR A 7 -10.48 -15.82 3.22
C TYR A 7 -10.78 -16.15 1.75
N ASP A 8 -10.52 -15.22 0.82
CA ASP A 8 -10.73 -15.42 -0.62
C ASP A 8 -9.78 -16.48 -1.20
N LEU A 9 -8.57 -16.61 -0.65
CA LEU A 9 -7.62 -17.69 -0.95
C LEU A 9 -8.13 -19.06 -0.45
N LEU A 10 -8.60 -19.12 0.80
CA LEU A 10 -9.10 -20.36 1.41
C LEU A 10 -10.38 -20.86 0.76
N THR A 11 -11.22 -19.96 0.26
CA THR A 11 -12.46 -20.28 -0.46
C THR A 11 -12.24 -20.57 -1.95
N GLY A 12 -10.99 -20.51 -2.44
CA GLY A 12 -10.65 -20.81 -3.82
C GLY A 12 -11.17 -19.79 -4.84
N LYS A 13 -11.61 -18.60 -4.39
CA LYS A 13 -12.13 -17.53 -5.27
C LYS A 13 -11.06 -16.90 -6.15
N ILE A 14 -9.79 -17.03 -5.76
CA ILE A 14 -8.63 -16.58 -6.53
C ILE A 14 -7.51 -17.63 -6.49
N ASN A 15 -6.84 -17.81 -7.61
CA ASN A 15 -5.65 -18.66 -7.68
C ASN A 15 -4.51 -18.05 -6.84
N PHE A 16 -3.82 -18.88 -6.07
CA PHE A 16 -2.68 -18.49 -5.24
C PHE A 16 -1.66 -17.63 -5.98
N TRP A 17 -1.30 -18.01 -7.21
CA TRP A 17 -0.34 -17.26 -8.01
C TRP A 17 -0.83 -15.85 -8.37
N LEU A 18 -2.12 -15.72 -8.68
CA LEU A 18 -2.73 -14.43 -9.02
C LEU A 18 -2.80 -13.52 -7.79
N ALA A 19 -3.17 -14.08 -6.63
CA ALA A 19 -3.18 -13.36 -5.36
C ALA A 19 -1.76 -12.92 -4.96
N PHE A 20 -0.76 -13.78 -5.14
CA PHE A 20 0.64 -13.47 -4.85
C PHE A 20 1.17 -12.36 -5.77
N LEU A 21 0.88 -12.41 -7.06
CA LEU A 21 1.26 -11.36 -8.02
C LEU A 21 0.56 -10.04 -7.70
N ALA A 22 -0.74 -10.07 -7.38
CA ALA A 22 -1.50 -8.89 -6.98
C ALA A 22 -0.91 -8.26 -5.71
N PHE A 23 -0.66 -9.10 -4.69
CA PHE A 23 -0.08 -8.66 -3.43
C PHE A 23 1.34 -8.12 -3.61
N GLY A 24 2.19 -8.81 -4.36
CA GLY A 24 3.57 -8.42 -4.62
C GLY A 24 3.68 -7.12 -5.43
N SER A 25 2.91 -7.01 -6.52
CA SER A 25 2.85 -5.78 -7.33
C SER A 25 2.29 -4.59 -6.52
N GLY A 26 1.25 -4.85 -5.73
CA GLY A 26 0.70 -3.87 -4.79
C GLY A 26 1.74 -3.43 -3.76
N ASN A 27 2.48 -4.38 -3.17
CA ASN A 27 3.52 -4.10 -2.18
C ASN A 27 4.63 -3.23 -2.76
N LEU A 28 5.13 -3.56 -3.96
CA LEU A 28 6.12 -2.76 -4.66
C LEU A 28 5.62 -1.33 -4.90
N LEU A 29 4.40 -1.19 -5.42
CA LEU A 29 3.77 0.12 -5.64
C LEU A 29 3.63 0.91 -4.34
N GLY A 30 3.16 0.26 -3.28
CA GLY A 30 3.00 0.88 -1.96
C GLY A 30 4.33 1.33 -1.38
N TYR A 31 5.38 0.51 -1.51
CA TYR A 31 6.72 0.86 -1.07
C TYR A 31 7.27 2.07 -1.82
N LEU A 32 7.18 2.09 -3.15
CA LEU A 32 7.60 3.22 -3.98
C LEU A 32 6.84 4.49 -3.63
N VAL A 33 5.52 4.39 -3.45
CA VAL A 33 4.69 5.52 -3.02
C VAL A 33 5.13 6.09 -1.67
N GLY A 34 5.31 5.24 -0.67
CA GLY A 34 5.70 5.69 0.66
C GLY A 34 7.17 6.13 0.72
N SER A 35 8.02 5.65 -0.21
CA SER A 35 9.40 6.11 -0.35
C SER A 35 9.51 7.55 -0.89
N ILE A 36 8.44 8.12 -1.45
CA ILE A 36 8.45 9.53 -1.90
C ILE A 36 7.95 10.48 -0.79
N SER A 37 7.17 10.02 0.20
CA SER A 37 6.63 10.88 1.27
C SER A 37 7.72 11.58 2.10
N LYS A 38 7.71 12.92 2.16
CA LYS A 38 8.70 13.66 2.96
C LYS A 38 8.31 13.64 4.44
N ILE A 39 9.03 12.85 5.21
CA ILE A 39 8.90 12.78 6.68
C ILE A 39 9.97 13.69 7.29
N LYS A 40 9.56 14.57 8.20
CA LYS A 40 10.47 15.49 8.89
C LYS A 40 10.25 15.41 10.40
N TRP A 41 11.30 15.73 11.15
CA TRP A 41 11.19 15.98 12.59
C TRP A 41 10.55 17.36 12.81
N HIS A 42 9.54 17.44 13.68
CA HIS A 42 8.99 18.71 14.13
C HIS A 42 9.66 19.07 15.46
N GLU A 43 10.40 20.18 15.46
CA GLU A 43 11.27 20.55 16.57
C GLU A 43 10.47 21.03 17.80
N GLU A 44 9.38 21.77 17.56
CA GLU A 44 8.51 22.32 18.61
C GLU A 44 7.74 21.23 19.38
N ASP A 45 7.22 20.22 18.66
CA ASP A 45 6.36 19.19 19.25
C ASP A 45 7.10 17.88 19.54
N SER A 46 8.38 17.78 19.18
CA SER A 46 9.19 16.55 19.29
C SER A 46 8.51 15.31 18.70
N VAL A 47 7.76 15.49 17.60
CA VAL A 47 7.04 14.42 16.89
C VAL A 47 7.47 14.35 15.43
N VAL A 48 7.36 13.14 14.87
CA VAL A 48 7.63 12.89 13.47
C VAL A 48 6.39 13.23 12.65
N ILE A 49 6.46 14.26 11.81
CA ILE A 49 5.34 14.71 10.98
C ILE A 49 5.63 14.39 9.51
N ALA A 50 4.65 13.77 8.85
CA ALA A 50 4.65 13.61 7.41
C ALA A 50 3.97 14.82 6.78
N LYS A 51 4.68 15.56 5.92
CA LYS A 51 4.05 16.63 5.14
C LYS A 51 3.09 15.98 4.13
N MET A 52 1.82 16.38 4.14
CA MET A 52 0.85 15.89 3.15
C MET A 52 1.23 16.43 1.77
N ASP A 53 1.92 15.61 0.98
CA ASP A 53 2.42 15.98 -0.34
C ASP A 53 1.39 15.71 -1.44
N ARG A 54 1.43 16.51 -2.50
CA ARG A 54 0.62 16.39 -3.75
C ARG A 54 0.58 14.96 -4.32
N ILE A 55 1.61 14.17 -4.04
CA ILE A 55 1.70 12.76 -4.41
C ILE A 55 0.56 11.92 -3.79
N GLY A 56 0.20 12.16 -2.53
CA GLY A 56 -0.93 11.48 -1.88
C GLY A 56 -2.25 11.71 -2.62
N ILE A 57 -2.46 12.94 -3.11
CA ILE A 57 -3.61 13.30 -3.93
C ILE A 57 -3.56 12.60 -5.29
N ILE A 58 -2.41 12.59 -5.97
CA ILE A 58 -2.23 11.91 -7.25
C ILE A 58 -2.55 10.42 -7.11
N ILE A 59 -2.08 9.76 -6.05
CA ILE A 59 -2.34 8.34 -5.80
C ILE A 59 -3.82 8.10 -5.51
N LEU A 60 -4.46 8.98 -4.75
CA LEU A 60 -5.89 8.88 -4.48
C LEU A 60 -6.69 8.97 -5.78
N VAL A 61 -6.33 9.91 -6.66
CA VAL A 61 -6.94 10.05 -7.98
C VAL A 61 -6.72 8.79 -8.82
N ILE A 62 -5.49 8.26 -8.89
CA ILE A 62 -5.20 7.01 -9.61
C ILE A 62 -6.02 5.85 -9.05
N TYR A 63 -6.11 5.72 -7.72
CA TYR A 63 -6.90 4.68 -7.07
C TYR A 63 -8.40 4.80 -7.39
N LEU A 64 -8.95 6.00 -7.35
CA LEU A 64 -10.37 6.25 -7.68
C LEU A 64 -10.63 5.97 -9.15
N SER A 65 -9.76 6.44 -10.05
CA SER A 65 -9.83 6.17 -11.49
C SER A 65 -9.77 4.67 -11.76
N PHE A 66 -8.84 3.95 -11.12
CA PHE A 66 -8.75 2.49 -11.22
C PHE A 66 -10.00 1.81 -10.67
N SER A 67 -10.49 2.24 -9.50
CA SER A 67 -11.67 1.65 -8.85
C SER A 67 -12.94 1.81 -9.69
N LEU A 68 -13.13 2.98 -10.32
CA LEU A 68 -14.28 3.25 -11.20
C LEU A 68 -14.14 2.51 -12.55
N SER A 69 -12.94 2.48 -13.12
CA SER A 69 -12.68 1.77 -14.38
C SER A 69 -12.55 0.26 -14.23
N ARG A 70 -12.39 -0.26 -13.00
CA ARG A 70 -12.19 -1.68 -12.68
C ARG A 70 -13.24 -2.58 -13.33
N ARG A 71 -14.51 -2.20 -13.24
CA ARG A 71 -15.62 -2.97 -13.84
C ARG A 71 -15.59 -2.93 -15.36
N TRP A 72 -15.11 -1.85 -15.96
CA TRP A 72 -15.06 -1.66 -17.41
C TRP A 72 -13.85 -2.37 -18.04
N ILE A 73 -12.67 -2.26 -17.41
CA ILE A 73 -11.41 -2.84 -17.90
C ILE A 73 -11.36 -4.35 -17.61
N PHE A 74 -11.67 -4.77 -16.39
CA PHE A 74 -11.52 -6.17 -15.98
C PHE A 74 -12.82 -6.98 -16.01
N GLY A 75 -13.98 -6.33 -16.16
CA GLY A 75 -15.26 -7.03 -16.25
C GLY A 75 -15.38 -7.95 -17.46
N HIS A 76 -14.54 -7.77 -18.48
CA HIS A 76 -14.48 -8.64 -19.65
C HIS A 76 -13.53 -9.85 -19.48
N TRP A 77 -12.57 -9.79 -18.55
CA TRP A 77 -11.53 -10.82 -18.37
C TRP A 77 -11.69 -11.62 -17.07
N ILE A 78 -12.33 -11.04 -16.04
CA ILE A 78 -12.42 -11.63 -14.70
C ILE A 78 -13.83 -11.42 -14.13
N HIS A 79 -14.56 -12.51 -13.89
CA HIS A 79 -15.93 -12.46 -13.36
C HIS A 79 -15.96 -12.20 -11.85
N GLY A 80 -16.83 -11.27 -11.43
CA GLY A 80 -17.36 -11.02 -10.08
C GLY A 80 -16.40 -11.18 -8.90
N ASP A 81 -16.38 -12.39 -8.35
CA ASP A 81 -15.70 -12.73 -7.09
C ASP A 81 -14.18 -12.70 -7.19
N MET A 82 -13.63 -13.18 -8.32
CA MET A 82 -12.18 -13.22 -8.53
C MET A 82 -11.59 -11.81 -8.67
N LEU A 83 -12.34 -10.87 -9.26
CA LEU A 83 -11.92 -9.48 -9.44
C LEU A 83 -11.86 -8.73 -8.10
N SER A 84 -12.81 -9.03 -7.21
CA SER A 84 -12.87 -8.44 -5.88
C SER A 84 -11.72 -8.98 -5.01
N ALA A 85 -11.50 -10.29 -5.04
CA ALA A 85 -10.38 -10.94 -4.37
C ALA A 85 -9.02 -10.40 -4.85
N PHE A 86 -8.84 -10.20 -6.16
CA PHE A 86 -7.64 -9.60 -6.73
C PHE A 86 -7.41 -8.18 -6.21
N SER A 87 -8.47 -7.38 -6.18
CA SER A 87 -8.39 -5.99 -5.72
C SER A 87 -8.04 -5.90 -4.23
N PHE A 88 -8.61 -6.77 -3.40
CA PHE A 88 -8.28 -6.83 -1.99
C PHE A 88 -6.84 -7.31 -1.75
N SER A 89 -6.38 -8.29 -2.54
CA SER A 89 -4.98 -8.76 -2.52
C SER A 89 -4.02 -7.62 -2.87
N PHE A 90 -4.30 -6.90 -3.95
CA PHE A 90 -3.52 -5.75 -4.38
C PHE A 90 -3.51 -4.63 -3.35
N ALA A 91 -4.69 -4.24 -2.83
CA ALA A 91 -4.81 -3.20 -1.82
C ALA A 91 -4.09 -3.57 -0.52
N ALA A 92 -4.16 -4.83 -0.08
CA ALA A 92 -3.42 -5.33 1.07
C ALA A 92 -1.90 -5.21 0.86
N GLY A 93 -1.42 -5.56 -0.34
CA GLY A 93 -0.04 -5.35 -0.76
C GLY A 93 0.38 -3.89 -0.63
N VAL A 94 -0.38 -2.98 -1.25
CA VAL A 94 -0.11 -1.52 -1.22
C VAL A 94 -0.01 -0.98 0.20
N ILE A 95 -0.96 -1.34 1.07
CA ILE A 95 -0.96 -0.88 2.46
C ILE A 95 0.28 -1.38 3.20
N LEU A 96 0.64 -2.66 3.02
CA LEU A 96 1.83 -3.23 3.65
C LEU A 96 3.12 -2.54 3.16
N GLY A 97 3.26 -2.35 1.85
CA GLY A 97 4.43 -1.70 1.25
C GLY A 97 4.60 -0.27 1.74
N ARG A 98 3.50 0.48 1.81
CA ARG A 98 3.49 1.83 2.40
C ARG A 98 3.89 1.80 3.87
N PHE A 99 3.32 0.91 4.67
CA PHE A 99 3.65 0.79 6.08
C PHE A 99 5.15 0.54 6.30
N ILE A 100 5.74 -0.39 5.54
CA ILE A 100 7.18 -0.71 5.62
C ILE A 100 8.03 0.53 5.28
N SER A 101 7.78 1.16 4.13
CA SER A 101 8.55 2.32 3.68
C SER A 101 8.45 3.52 4.65
N THR A 102 7.25 3.80 5.16
CA THR A 102 7.03 4.84 6.18
C THR A 102 7.76 4.51 7.47
N ARG A 103 7.71 3.26 7.93
CA ARG A 103 8.40 2.83 9.15
C ARG A 103 9.92 2.95 9.04
N ILE A 104 10.50 2.59 7.90
CA ILE A 104 11.94 2.75 7.64
C ILE A 104 12.33 4.23 7.75
N LYS A 105 11.55 5.13 7.14
CA LYS A 105 11.81 6.57 7.20
C LYS A 105 11.68 7.14 8.60
N ILE A 106 10.64 6.78 9.34
CA ILE A 106 10.49 7.19 10.74
C ILE A 106 11.70 6.73 11.56
N ARG A 107 12.13 5.48 11.38
CA ARG A 107 13.31 4.94 12.06
C ARG A 107 14.59 5.71 11.68
N ASN A 108 14.74 6.11 10.42
CA ASN A 108 15.88 6.90 9.97
C ASN A 108 15.88 8.30 10.60
N VAL A 109 14.75 9.00 10.59
CA VAL A 109 14.61 10.32 11.25
C VAL A 109 14.91 10.22 12.74
N LEU A 110 14.39 9.20 13.44
CA LEU A 110 14.67 9.01 14.86
C LEU A 110 16.14 8.66 15.16
N LYS A 111 16.83 7.94 14.25
CA LYS A 111 18.27 7.70 14.35
C LYS A 111 19.08 8.99 14.16
N GLU A 112 18.71 9.83 13.19
CA GLU A 112 19.35 11.13 12.95
C GLU A 112 19.22 12.05 14.18
N GLN A 113 18.10 11.97 14.89
CA GLN A 113 17.85 12.71 16.13
C GLN A 113 18.46 12.05 17.38
N GLY A 114 19.25 10.98 17.24
CA GLY A 114 19.89 10.28 18.36
C GLY A 114 18.94 9.54 19.30
N ARG A 115 17.64 9.43 18.96
CA ARG A 115 16.61 8.80 19.80
C ARG A 115 16.48 7.28 19.60
N LEU A 116 17.26 6.71 18.69
CA LEU A 116 17.31 5.28 18.40
C LEU A 116 18.77 4.84 18.19
N MET A 117 19.26 3.87 18.98
CA MET A 117 20.57 3.26 18.76
C MET A 117 20.62 2.59 17.37
N LYS A 118 21.72 2.82 16.64
CA LYS A 118 22.03 2.07 15.42
C LYS A 118 22.13 0.58 15.79
N PRO A 119 21.47 -0.32 15.04
CA PRO A 119 21.73 -1.75 15.19
C PRO A 119 23.18 -2.05 14.82
#